data_AF-A0A6P1Y4Q3-F1
#
_entry.id   AF-A0A6P1Y4Q3-F1
#
_cell.length_a   1.000
_cell.length_b   1.000
_cell.length_c   1.000
_cell.angle_alpha   90.00
_cell.angle_beta   90.00
_cell.angle_gamma   90.00
#
_symmetry.space_group_name_H-M   'P 1'
#
loop_
_entity.id
_entity.type
_entity.pdbx_description
1 polymer ?
#
loop_
_entity_poly.entity_id
_entity_poly.type
_entity_poly.pdbx_seq_one_letter_code
_entity_poly.pdbx_strand_id
1 'polypeptide(L)' 'MKDTFEKIGFINIIIRSKDVSDEYAKKWGHGLAIKTYIQSSLIYAEK' A
#
# COMPACT_ATOMS: atom_id res chain seq x y z
N MET A 1 5.90 7.38 7.46
CA MET A 1 4.99 7.60 6.31
C MET A 1 3.81 8.47 6.74
N LYS A 2 3.06 8.09 7.77
CA LYS A 2 2.00 8.94 8.37
C LYS A 2 2.51 10.33 8.77
N ASP A 3 3.66 10.41 9.44
CA ASP A 3 4.28 11.67 9.85
C ASP A 3 4.59 12.62 8.69
N THR A 4 4.83 12.08 7.48
CA THR A 4 5.05 12.88 6.28
C THR A 4 3.75 13.52 5.81
N PHE A 5 2.64 12.78 5.85
CA PHE A 5 1.30 13.29 5.51
C PHE A 5 0.83 14.34 6.53
N GLU A 6 1.09 14.12 7.82
CA GLU A 6 0.78 15.10 8.87
C GLU A 6 1.57 16.40 8.68
N LYS A 7 2.88 16.31 8.36
CA LYS A 7 3.74 17.48 8.10
C LYS A 7 3.30 18.34 6.92
N ILE A 8 2.63 17.76 5.93
CA ILE A 8 2.10 18.49 4.76
C ILE A 8 0.63 18.89 4.94
N GLY A 9 0.08 18.71 6.14
CA GLY A 9 -1.22 19.22 6.56
C GLY A 9 -2.41 18.26 6.38
N PHE A 10 -2.18 16.98 6.10
CA PHE A 10 -3.28 16.01 6.08
C PHE A 10 -3.63 15.54 7.49
N ILE A 11 -4.93 15.37 7.71
CA ILE A 11 -5.53 14.85 8.94
C ILE A 11 -6.34 13.58 8.63
N ASN A 12 -6.80 12.87 9.67
CA ASN A 12 -7.61 11.66 9.54
C ASN A 12 -6.99 10.58 8.62
N ILE A 13 -5.67 10.39 8.71
CA ILE A 13 -4.93 9.47 7.84
C ILE A 13 -5.22 8.01 8.23
N ILE A 14 -5.84 7.27 7.32
CA ILE A 14 -6.15 5.85 7.44
C ILE A 14 -5.42 5.09 6.33
N ILE A 15 -4.62 4.09 6.72
CA ILE A 15 -3.91 3.21 5.78
C ILE A 15 -4.53 1.82 5.90
N ARG A 16 -5.07 1.31 4.79
CA ARG A 16 -5.61 -0.05 4.68
C ARG A 16 -4.72 -0.87 3.79
N SER A 17 -4.04 -1.83 4.38
CA SER A 17 -3.14 -2.74 3.69
C SER A 17 -3.80 -4.08 3.44
N LYS A 18 -3.50 -4.69 2.29
CA LYS A 18 -3.95 -6.03 1.91
C LYS A 18 -2.88 -6.74 1.11
N ASP A 19 -2.91 -8.07 1.19
CA ASP A 19 -2.11 -8.91 0.32
C ASP A 19 -2.48 -8.67 -1.15
N VAL A 20 -1.48 -8.80 -2.01
CA VAL A 20 -1.68 -8.69 -3.46
C VAL A 20 -2.35 -9.97 -4.00
N SER A 21 -3.14 -9.84 -5.06
CA SER A 21 -3.69 -11.01 -5.75
C SER A 21 -2.59 -11.74 -6.53
N ASP A 22 -2.83 -13.01 -6.85
CA ASP A 22 -1.93 -13.82 -7.68
C ASP A 22 -1.75 -13.24 -9.08
N GLU A 23 -2.83 -12.68 -9.63
CA GLU A 23 -2.81 -12.01 -10.94
C GLU A 23 -1.88 -10.79 -10.92
N TYR A 24 -1.98 -9.95 -9.87
CA TYR A 24 -1.11 -8.80 -9.70
C TYR A 24 0.35 -9.24 -9.50
N ALA A 25 0.59 -10.25 -8.68
CA ALA A 25 1.93 -10.79 -8.45
C ALA A 25 2.58 -11.30 -9.75
N LYS A 26 1.84 -12.02 -10.59
CA LYS A 26 2.33 -12.49 -11.90
C LYS A 26 2.62 -11.36 -12.88
N LYS A 27 1.88 -10.25 -12.79
CA LYS A 27 2.11 -9.07 -13.63
C LYS A 27 3.42 -8.35 -13.30
N TRP A 28 3.82 -8.34 -12.03
CA TRP A 28 4.94 -7.54 -11.53
C TRP A 28 6.15 -8.35 -11.07
N GLY A 29 6.07 -9.67 -11.03
CA GLY A 29 7.14 -10.54 -10.56
C GLY A 29 7.31 -11.82 -11.38
N HIS A 30 8.48 -12.43 -11.24
CA HIS A 30 8.76 -13.76 -11.78
C HIS A 30 8.17 -14.83 -10.86
N GLY A 31 6.85 -15.01 -10.93
CA GLY A 31 6.12 -16.03 -10.16
C GLY A 31 5.53 -15.56 -8.83
N LEU A 32 4.91 -16.49 -8.09
CA LEU A 32 4.13 -16.18 -6.89
C LEU A 32 4.97 -15.82 -5.66
N ALA A 33 6.28 -16.13 -5.67
CA ALA A 33 7.17 -15.82 -4.56
C ALA A 33 7.29 -14.31 -4.28
N ILE A 34 7.02 -13.45 -5.27
CA ILE A 34 7.05 -12.00 -5.06
C ILE A 34 6.02 -11.54 -4.02
N LYS A 35 4.92 -12.29 -3.83
CA LYS A 35 3.87 -11.98 -2.85
C LYS A 35 4.37 -11.87 -1.42
N THR A 36 5.49 -12.53 -1.07
CA THR A 36 6.08 -12.42 0.27
C THR A 36 6.80 -11.10 0.49
N TYR A 37 7.05 -10.34 -0.58
CA TYR A 37 7.83 -9.11 -0.56
C TYR A 37 7.01 -7.87 -0.95
N ILE A 38 5.77 -8.04 -1.43
CA ILE A 38 4.93 -6.92 -1.90
C ILE A 38 3.55 -6.92 -1.24
N GLN A 39 3.05 -5.71 -1.00
CA GLN A 39 1.76 -5.44 -0.37
C GLN A 39 1.06 -4.30 -1.11
N SER A 40 -0.27 -4.35 -1.19
CA SER A 40 -1.08 -3.24 -1.69
C SER A 40 -1.62 -2.45 -0.50
N SER A 41 -1.50 -1.12 -0.52
CA SER A 41 -2.09 -0.25 0.50
C SER A 41 -2.90 0.87 -0.12
N LEU A 42 -4.07 1.13 0.45
CA LEU A 42 -4.91 2.29 0.16
C LEU A 42 -4.80 3.28 1.30
N ILE A 43 -4.54 4.54 0.95
CA ILE A 43 -4.40 5.63 1.92
C ILE A 43 -5.58 6.58 1.72
N TYR A 44 -6.32 6.81 2.80
CA TYR A 44 -7.38 7.81 2.89
C TYR A 44 -6.88 8.91 3.82
N ALA A 45 -7.02 10.16 3.41
CA ALA A 45 -6.66 11.32 4.21
C ALA A 45 -7.49 12.52 3.78
N GLU A 46 -7.72 13.43 4.71
CA GLU A 46 -8.43 14.69 4.50
C GLU A 46 -7.44 15.84 4.69
N LYS A 47 -7.67 16.97 4.04
CA LYS A 47 -6.81 18.16 4.14
C LYS A 47 -7.59 19.34 4.66
#